data_AF-A0AAN6WS78-F1
#
_entry.id   AF-A0AAN6WS78-F1
#
_cell.length_a   1.000
_cell.length_b   1.000
_cell.length_c   1.000
_cell.angle_alpha   90.00
_cell.angle_beta   90.00
_cell.angle_gamma   90.00
#
_symmetry.space_group_name_H-M   'P 1'
#
loop_
_entity.id
_entity.type
_entity.pdbx_description
1 polymer ?
#
loop_
_entity_poly.entity_id
_entity_poly.type
_entity_poly.pdbx_seq_one_letter_code
_entity_poly.pdbx_strand_id
1 'polypeptide(L)'
;KDDFLIQGRAKGLTFKQIKEEGGYLEAESTLRGRFRTLTKPAEKRLRNPRWYPVDVRLLEEAVRKLSANPYDILPSKVPWAKVAEYIDNNGGTYLFGNATCKARWDQLVSKSLAK
;
A
#
# COMPACT_ATOMS: atom_id res chain seq x y z
N LYS A 1 19.81 -16.03 10.40
CA LYS A 1 18.48 -16.70 10.30
C LYS A 1 17.62 -16.01 9.25
N ASP A 2 17.36 -14.70 9.37
CA ASP A 2 16.57 -13.95 8.37
C ASP A 2 17.06 -14.10 6.91
N ASP A 3 18.37 -14.16 6.67
CA ASP A 3 18.91 -14.43 5.32
C ASP A 3 18.49 -15.79 4.76
N PHE A 4 18.42 -16.83 5.59
CA PHE A 4 17.96 -18.16 5.19
C PHE A 4 16.46 -18.15 4.85
N LEU A 5 15.66 -17.37 5.58
CA LEU A 5 14.25 -17.17 5.29
C LEU A 5 14.05 -16.46 3.92
N ILE A 6 14.87 -15.45 3.62
CA ILE A 6 14.83 -14.74 2.33
C ILE A 6 15.28 -15.66 1.19
N GLN A 7 16.44 -16.30 1.35
CA GLN A 7 17.02 -17.19 0.33
C GLN A 7 16.15 -18.43 0.09
N GLY A 8 15.61 -19.04 1.14
CA GLY A 8 14.72 -20.20 1.00
C GLY A 8 13.47 -19.85 0.20
N ARG A 9 12.87 -18.68 0.45
CA ARG A 9 11.74 -18.20 -0.36
C ARG A 9 12.13 -17.88 -1.79
N ALA A 10 13.31 -17.29 -2.03
CA ALA A 10 13.82 -17.05 -3.37
C ALA A 10 14.08 -18.36 -4.15
N LYS A 11 14.46 -19.44 -3.45
CA LYS A 11 14.63 -20.80 -3.99
C LYS A 11 13.31 -21.58 -4.15
N GLY A 12 12.16 -20.98 -3.85
CA GLY A 12 10.85 -21.60 -3.99
C GLY A 12 10.41 -22.47 -2.82
N LEU A 13 11.20 -22.57 -1.74
CA LEU A 13 10.82 -23.36 -0.55
C LEU A 13 9.57 -22.80 0.11
N THR A 14 8.73 -23.68 0.62
CA THR A 14 7.58 -23.31 1.45
C THR A 14 8.05 -22.84 2.84
N PHE A 15 7.22 -22.06 3.54
CA PHE A 15 7.54 -21.64 4.90
C PHE A 15 7.65 -22.81 5.88
N LYS A 16 6.96 -23.93 5.61
CA LYS A 16 7.09 -25.19 6.33
C LYS A 16 8.50 -25.77 6.18
N GLN A 17 8.97 -25.92 4.94
CA GLN A 17 10.32 -26.41 4.63
C GLN A 17 11.39 -25.50 5.23
N ILE A 18 11.23 -24.18 5.10
CA ILE A 18 12.16 -23.21 5.71
C ILE A 18 12.18 -23.36 7.23
N LYS A 19 11.03 -23.63 7.86
CA LYS A 19 10.93 -23.87 9.30
C LYS A 19 11.71 -25.12 9.72
N GLU A 20 11.47 -26.23 9.03
CA GLU A 20 12.07 -27.54 9.30
C GLU A 20 13.58 -27.53 9.01
N GLU A 21 13.99 -27.08 7.82
CA GLU A 21 15.39 -27.04 7.39
C GLU A 21 16.20 -25.96 8.13
N GLY A 22 15.57 -24.85 8.48
CA GLY A 22 16.21 -23.72 9.16
C GLY A 22 16.20 -23.81 10.69
N GLY A 23 15.59 -24.86 11.28
CA GLY A 23 15.49 -25.04 12.71
C GLY A 23 14.75 -23.90 13.43
N TYR A 24 13.67 -23.39 12.84
CA TYR A 24 12.86 -22.33 13.47
C TYR A 24 11.87 -22.94 14.46
N LEU A 25 11.84 -22.37 15.67
CA LEU A 25 10.88 -22.75 16.71
C LEU A 25 9.57 -21.96 16.55
N GLU A 26 9.63 -20.82 15.87
CA GLU A 26 8.49 -19.95 15.62
C GLU A 26 7.44 -20.62 14.71
N ALA A 27 6.19 -20.18 14.83
CA ALA A 27 5.12 -20.60 13.94
C ALA A 27 5.36 -20.09 12.51
N GLU A 28 4.83 -20.81 11.51
CA GLU A 28 4.90 -20.38 10.11
C GLU A 28 4.28 -18.99 9.87
N SER A 29 3.24 -18.63 10.63
CA SER A 29 2.62 -17.31 10.58
C SER A 29 3.61 -16.20 10.96
N THR A 30 4.45 -16.44 11.97
CA THR A 30 5.53 -15.54 12.37
C THR A 30 6.61 -15.44 11.29
N LEU A 31 7.00 -16.56 10.67
CA LEU A 31 7.97 -16.57 9.56
C LEU A 31 7.45 -15.80 8.34
N ARG A 32 6.18 -15.97 7.98
CA ARG A 32 5.52 -15.19 6.92
C ARG A 32 5.51 -13.70 7.25
N GLY A 33 5.23 -13.34 8.50
CA GLY A 33 5.30 -11.98 9.01
C GLY A 33 6.70 -11.38 8.88
N ARG A 34 7.72 -12.09 9.36
CA ARG A 34 9.14 -11.69 9.26
C ARG A 34 9.57 -11.52 7.82
N PHE A 35 9.27 -12.49 6.95
CA PHE A 35 9.61 -12.41 5.52
C PHE A 35 9.02 -11.15 4.87
N ARG A 36 7.77 -10.80 5.17
CA ARG A 36 7.15 -9.56 4.71
C ARG A 36 7.87 -8.31 5.25
N THR A 37 8.37 -8.37 6.48
CA THR A 37 9.15 -7.30 7.13
C THR A 37 10.61 -7.21 6.64
N LEU A 38 11.13 -8.26 6.00
CA LEU A 38 12.47 -8.24 5.42
C LEU A 38 12.47 -7.83 3.94
N THR A 39 11.42 -8.18 3.21
CA THR A 39 11.40 -8.03 1.73
C THR A 39 10.76 -6.74 1.23
N LYS A 40 9.85 -6.13 1.99
CA LYS A 40 9.33 -4.79 1.64
C LYS A 40 10.32 -3.69 2.08
N PRO A 41 10.47 -2.58 1.35
CA PRO A 41 11.23 -1.42 1.83
C PRO A 41 10.59 -0.87 3.12
N ALA A 42 11.40 -0.35 4.03
CA ALA A 42 10.91 0.27 5.26
C ALA A 42 10.02 1.48 4.97
N GLU A 43 10.32 2.25 3.90
CA GLU A 43 9.45 3.35 3.49
C GLU A 43 8.05 2.83 3.23
N LYS A 44 7.88 1.75 2.45
CA LYS A 44 6.57 1.11 2.18
C LYS A 44 5.83 0.55 3.41
N ARG A 45 6.37 0.70 4.62
CA ARG A 45 5.75 0.32 5.90
C ARG A 45 5.32 1.52 6.77
N LEU A 46 5.41 2.75 6.28
CA LEU A 46 4.97 3.91 7.04
C LEU A 46 3.50 3.76 7.40
N ARG A 47 3.21 3.64 8.71
CA ARG A 47 1.84 3.52 9.25
C ARG A 47 1.01 4.77 8.97
N ASN A 48 1.67 5.93 8.86
CA ASN A 48 1.03 7.20 8.54
C ASN A 48 1.92 8.00 7.57
N PRO A 49 1.89 7.68 6.27
CA PRO A 49 2.69 8.40 5.29
C PRO A 49 2.22 9.85 5.21
N ARG A 50 3.19 10.78 5.11
CA ARG A 50 2.89 12.19 4.92
C ARG A 50 2.35 12.41 3.50
N TRP A 51 1.28 13.20 3.39
CA TRP A 51 0.74 13.64 2.11
C TRP A 51 1.37 14.98 1.74
N TYR A 52 2.11 15.01 0.64
CA TYR A 52 2.62 16.24 0.06
C TYR A 52 1.63 16.85 -0.94
N PRO A 53 1.77 18.14 -1.31
CA PRO A 53 0.88 18.78 -2.28
C PRO A 53 0.80 18.04 -3.62
N VAL A 54 1.92 17.46 -4.07
CA VAL A 54 1.95 16.64 -5.30
C VAL A 54 1.06 15.40 -5.17
N ASP A 55 1.08 14.70 -4.03
CA ASP A 55 0.25 13.50 -3.79
C ASP A 55 -1.24 13.84 -3.77
N VAL A 56 -1.58 14.99 -3.16
CA VAL A 56 -2.95 15.48 -3.11
C VAL A 56 -3.46 15.81 -4.52
N ARG A 57 -2.65 16.50 -5.32
CA ARG A 57 -2.98 16.81 -6.72
C ARG A 57 -3.18 15.54 -7.54
N LEU A 58 -2.27 14.56 -7.42
CA LEU A 58 -2.37 13.28 -8.12
C LEU A 58 -3.57 12.45 -7.66
N LEU A 59 -3.92 12.50 -6.38
CA LEU A 59 -5.13 11.88 -5.84
C LEU A 59 -6.38 12.48 -6.47
N GLU A 60 -6.49 13.81 -6.54
CA GLU A 60 -7.62 14.49 -7.16
C GLU A 60 -7.75 14.17 -8.65
N GLU A 61 -6.63 14.17 -9.36
CA GLU A 61 -6.59 13.82 -10.79
C GLU A 61 -7.01 12.36 -11.03
N ALA A 62 -6.47 11.43 -10.23
CA ALA A 62 -6.80 10.01 -10.32
C ALA A 62 -8.27 9.75 -10.03
N VAL A 63 -8.83 10.37 -8.98
CA VAL A 63 -10.24 10.20 -8.62
C VAL A 63 -11.15 10.73 -9.74
N ARG A 64 -10.86 11.90 -10.31
CA ARG A 64 -11.63 12.42 -11.46
C ARG A 64 -11.56 11.47 -12.65
N LYS A 65 -10.36 11.02 -13.05
CA LYS A 65 -10.15 10.13 -14.20
C LYS A 65 -10.78 8.75 -14.04
N LEU A 66 -10.78 8.21 -12.82
CA LEU A 66 -11.19 6.83 -12.54
C LEU A 66 -12.60 6.71 -11.94
N SER A 67 -13.24 7.84 -11.62
CA SER A 67 -14.64 7.88 -11.22
C SER A 67 -15.57 7.59 -12.40
N ALA A 68 -16.76 7.08 -12.10
CA ALA A 68 -17.78 6.85 -13.12
C ALA A 68 -18.25 8.16 -13.77
N ASN A 69 -18.25 9.26 -13.01
CA ASN A 69 -18.56 10.60 -13.50
C ASN A 69 -17.55 11.61 -12.92
N PRO A 70 -16.67 12.22 -13.75
CA PRO A 70 -15.63 13.14 -13.30
C PRO A 70 -16.16 14.46 -12.74
N TYR A 71 -17.46 14.77 -12.94
CA TYR A 71 -18.11 15.96 -12.42
C TYR A 71 -18.80 15.75 -11.07
N ASP A 72 -18.91 14.50 -10.60
CA ASP A 72 -19.52 14.22 -9.30
C ASP A 72 -18.60 14.70 -8.18
N ILE A 73 -19.15 15.53 -7.29
CA ILE A 73 -18.47 16.00 -6.07
C ILE A 73 -18.19 14.80 -5.14
N LEU A 74 -19.07 13.80 -5.17
CA LEU A 74 -18.96 12.54 -4.44
C LEU A 74 -18.88 11.38 -5.45
N PRO A 75 -17.69 11.14 -6.02
CA PRO A 75 -17.53 10.14 -7.06
C PRO A 75 -17.85 8.75 -6.50
N SER A 76 -18.87 8.12 -7.08
CA SER A 76 -19.27 6.77 -6.72
C SER A 76 -18.38 5.73 -7.42
N LYS A 77 -18.15 4.59 -6.75
CA LYS A 77 -17.41 3.43 -7.30
C LYS A 77 -15.96 3.69 -7.71
N VAL A 78 -15.27 4.62 -7.05
CA VAL A 78 -13.84 4.88 -7.31
C VAL A 78 -12.99 3.62 -7.05
N PRO A 79 -12.21 3.14 -8.04
CA PRO A 79 -11.32 2.00 -7.87
C PRO A 79 -10.04 2.44 -7.13
N TRP A 80 -10.10 2.49 -5.80
CA TRP A 80 -9.00 3.01 -4.95
C TRP A 80 -7.65 2.30 -5.13
N ALA A 81 -7.65 1.04 -5.57
CA ALA A 81 -6.42 0.33 -5.95
C ALA A 81 -5.73 1.01 -7.15
N LYS A 82 -6.48 1.30 -8.20
CA LYS A 82 -5.98 2.01 -9.39
C LYS A 82 -5.59 3.45 -9.09
N VAL A 83 -6.26 4.09 -8.13
CA VAL A 83 -5.89 5.43 -7.65
C VAL A 83 -4.51 5.40 -6.99
N ALA A 84 -4.25 4.43 -6.11
CA ALA A 84 -2.93 4.28 -5.49
C ALA A 84 -1.82 4.03 -6.51
N GLU A 85 -2.06 3.12 -7.48
CA GLU A 85 -1.14 2.85 -8.58
C GLU A 85 -0.91 4.10 -9.44
N TYR A 86 -1.95 4.89 -9.71
CA TYR A 86 -1.84 6.13 -10.45
C TYR A 86 -0.91 7.12 -9.76
N ILE A 87 -1.07 7.32 -8.44
CA ILE A 87 -0.23 8.24 -7.68
C ILE A 87 1.24 7.80 -7.75
N ASP A 88 1.54 6.52 -7.51
CA ASP A 88 2.91 5.97 -7.56
C ASP A 88 3.54 6.14 -8.95
N ASN A 89 2.79 5.82 -10.02
CA ASN A 89 3.28 5.87 -11.40
C ASN A 89 3.45 7.31 -11.94
N ASN A 90 2.79 8.30 -11.35
CA ASN A 90 2.81 9.70 -11.83
C ASN A 90 3.67 10.62 -10.94
N GLY A 91 4.63 10.06 -10.21
CA GLY A 91 5.59 10.84 -9.40
C GLY A 91 5.10 11.19 -8.00
N GLY A 92 4.16 10.40 -7.47
CA GLY A 92 3.79 10.45 -6.06
C GLY A 92 4.97 10.13 -5.16
N THR A 93 4.97 10.71 -3.98
CA THR A 93 6.07 10.56 -3.00
C THR A 93 6.01 9.23 -2.28
N TYR A 94 4.90 8.49 -2.40
CA TYR A 94 4.65 7.28 -1.66
C TYR A 94 3.61 6.37 -2.33
N LEU A 95 3.81 5.05 -2.24
CA LEU A 95 2.78 4.07 -2.60
C LEU A 95 1.75 3.95 -1.46
N PHE A 96 0.71 4.77 -1.52
CA PHE A 96 -0.38 4.76 -0.54
C PHE A 96 -1.23 3.48 -0.64
N GLY A 97 -1.77 3.03 0.50
CA GLY A 97 -2.75 1.95 0.50
C GLY A 97 -4.13 2.43 0.05
N ASN A 98 -4.94 1.54 -0.52
CA ASN A 98 -6.28 1.84 -1.04
C ASN A 98 -7.17 2.58 -0.01
N ALA A 99 -7.21 2.06 1.22
CA ALA A 99 -7.98 2.66 2.32
C ALA A 99 -7.41 4.03 2.73
N THR A 100 -6.10 4.23 2.63
CA THR A 100 -5.44 5.51 2.91
C THR A 100 -5.83 6.56 1.87
N CYS A 101 -5.85 6.21 0.58
CA CYS A 101 -6.32 7.10 -0.49
C CYS A 101 -7.79 7.52 -0.27
N LYS A 102 -8.67 6.55 0.02
CA LYS A 102 -10.08 6.83 0.31
C LYS A 102 -10.24 7.76 1.52
N ALA A 103 -9.61 7.43 2.65
CA ALA A 103 -9.70 8.24 3.86
C ALA A 103 -9.18 9.67 3.63
N ARG A 104 -8.13 9.83 2.82
CA ARG A 104 -7.61 11.14 2.45
C ARG A 104 -8.61 11.92 1.58
N TRP A 105 -9.21 11.27 0.60
CA TRP A 105 -10.24 11.88 -0.25
C TRP A 105 -11.43 12.36 0.58
N ASP A 106 -11.95 11.51 1.46
CA ASP A 106 -13.09 11.82 2.34
C ASP A 106 -12.78 13.08 3.19
N GLN A 107 -11.54 13.21 3.70
CA GLN A 107 -11.09 14.42 4.42
C GLN A 107 -11.05 15.67 3.53
N LEU A 108 -10.61 15.55 2.27
CA LEU A 108 -10.55 16.66 1.33
C LEU A 108 -11.95 17.15 0.95
N VAL A 109 -12.85 16.22 0.64
CA VAL A 109 -14.25 16.54 0.32
C VAL A 109 -14.96 17.18 1.51
N SER A 110 -14.80 16.61 2.72
CA SER A 110 -15.36 17.18 3.93
C SER A 110 -14.88 18.62 4.17
N LYS A 111 -13.58 18.90 3.96
CA LYS A 111 -13.04 20.26 4.04
C LYS A 111 -13.58 21.19 2.97
N SER A 112 -13.84 20.69 1.77
CA SER A 112 -14.42 21.48 0.68
C SER A 112 -15.89 21.82 0.90
N LEU A 113 -16.66 20.94 1.55
CA LEU A 113 -18.08 21.14 1.85
C LEU A 113 -18.32 22.06 3.07
N ALA A 114 -17.32 22.20 3.94
CA ALA A 114 -17.39 23.06 5.11
C ALA A 114 -17.01 24.54 4.83
N LYS A 115 -16.69 24.87 3.58
CA LYS A 115 -16.30 26.21 3.11
C LYS A 115 -17.42 26.82 2.28
#